data_AF-O74118-F1
#
_entry.id   AF-O74118-F1
#
_cell.length_a   1.000
_cell.length_b   1.000
_cell.length_c   1.000
_cell.angle_alpha   90.00
_cell.angle_beta   90.00
_cell.angle_gamma   90.00
#
_symmetry.space_group_name_H-M   'P 1'
#
loop_
_entity.id
_entity.type
_entity.pdbx_description
1 polymer ?
#
loop_
_entity_poly.entity_id
_entity_poly.type
_entity_poly.pdbx_seq_one_letter_code
_entity_poly.pdbx_strand_id
1 'polypeptide(L)' 'FFNAFGPLLLPKICILLDVGTRPGNVSIYKLWRTFERNRNIGGACGEIRAMLGVGFKQLLNPLVAA' A
#
# COMPACT_ATOMS: atom_id res chain seq x y z
N PHE A 1 -2.96 -14.02 7.41
CA PHE A 1 -1.64 -13.48 7.78
C PHE A 1 -1.50 -13.27 9.29
N PHE A 2 -2.20 -12.31 9.89
CA PHE A 2 -1.98 -11.92 11.31
C PHE A 2 -2.11 -13.06 12.32
N ASN A 3 -3.15 -13.90 12.23
CA ASN A 3 -3.32 -15.02 13.17
C ASN A 3 -2.42 -16.23 12.88
N ALA A 4 -1.85 -16.33 11.67
CA ALA A 4 -1.05 -17.47 11.24
C ALA A 4 0.45 -17.22 11.40
N PHE A 5 0.94 -16.08 10.93
CA PHE A 5 2.37 -15.74 10.88
C PHE A 5 2.75 -14.66 11.88
N GLY A 6 1.80 -13.85 12.36
CA GLY A 6 2.07 -12.80 13.36
C GLY A 6 2.71 -13.34 14.64
N PRO A 7 2.16 -14.40 15.28
CA PRO A 7 2.77 -15.00 16.47
C PRO A 7 4.16 -15.60 16.24
N LEU A 8 4.47 -16.03 15.01
CA LEU A 8 5.76 -16.66 14.67
C LEU A 8 6.84 -15.64 14.37
N LEU A 9 6.50 -14.57 13.64
CA LEU A 9 7.46 -13.58 13.17
C LEU A 9 7.61 -12.38 14.11
N LEU A 10 6.65 -12.18 15.03
CA LEU A 10 6.57 -11.05 15.96
C LEU A 10 6.93 -9.70 15.30
N PRO A 11 6.29 -9.34 14.17
CA PRO A 11 6.66 -8.16 13.41
C PRO A 11 6.28 -6.89 14.18
N LYS A 12 7.18 -5.89 14.20
CA LYS A 12 6.88 -4.55 14.74
C LYS A 12 5.86 -3.80 13.87
N ILE A 13 5.97 -3.94 12.55
CA ILE A 13 5.12 -3.26 11.56
C ILE A 13 4.81 -4.26 10.45
N CYS A 14 3.55 -4.28 9.99
CA CYS A 14 3.11 -5.05 8.83
C CYS A 14 2.57 -4.09 7.77
N ILE A 15 3.01 -4.24 6.52
CA ILE A 15 2.51 -3.47 5.38
C ILE A 15 1.77 -4.43 4.46
N LEU A 16 0.50 -4.14 4.19
CA LEU A 16 -0.32 -4.90 3.25
C LEU A 16 -0.19 -4.25 1.86
N LEU A 17 0.13 -5.05 0.85
CA LEU A 17 0.23 -4.60 -0.53
C LEU A 17 -0.60 -5.54 -1.41
N ASP A 18 -1.60 -4.98 -2.07
CA ASP A 18 -2.47 -5.75 -2.95
C ASP A 18 -1.72 -6.22 -4.21
N VAL A 19 -2.06 -7.41 -4.66
CA VAL A 19 -1.53 -7.96 -5.92
C VAL A 19 -1.93 -7.03 -7.07
N GLY A 20 -0.96 -6.70 -7.93
CA GLY A 20 -1.15 -5.76 -9.03
C GLY A 20 -0.97 -4.28 -8.66
N THR A 21 -0.79 -3.95 -7.37
CA THR A 21 -0.49 -2.58 -6.95
C THR A 21 1.01 -2.31 -7.06
N ARG A 22 1.39 -1.27 -7.84
CA ARG A 22 2.76 -0.80 -7.91
C ARG A 22 3.00 0.27 -6.84
N PRO A 23 3.86 0.03 -5.83
CA PRO A 23 4.19 1.05 -4.86
C PRO A 23 4.94 2.21 -5.54
N GLY A 24 4.60 3.44 -5.19
CA GLY A 24 5.38 4.61 -5.57
C GLY A 24 6.77 4.57 -4.91
N ASN A 25 7.77 5.22 -5.52
CA ASN A 25 9.20 5.11 -5.15
C ASN A 25 9.51 5.27 -3.64
N VAL A 26 8.73 6.08 -2.92
CA VAL A 26 8.92 6.36 -1.48
C VAL A 26 7.71 5.97 -0.62
N SER A 27 6.71 5.31 -1.20
CA SER A 27 5.43 5.02 -0.54
C SER A 27 5.60 4.13 0.70
N ILE A 28 6.31 3.01 0.56
CA ILE A 28 6.61 2.08 1.66
C ILE A 28 7.42 2.77 2.77
N TYR A 29 8.44 3.55 2.41
CA TYR A 29 9.24 4.31 3.36
C TYR A 29 8.39 5.30 4.17
N LYS A 30 7.47 6.02 3.51
CA LYS A 30 6.58 6.97 4.19
C LYS A 30 5.62 6.26 5.16
N LEU A 31 5.08 5.10 4.78
CA LEU A 31 4.23 4.29 5.66
C LEU A 31 5.02 3.85 6.90
N TRP A 32 6.18 3.25 6.72
CA TRP A 32 7.05 2.81 7.81
C TRP A 32 7.49 3.96 8.73
N ARG A 33 7.95 5.08 8.16
CA ARG A 33 8.45 6.24 8.93
C ARG A 33 7.38 6.86 9.83
N THR A 34 6.11 6.68 9.51
CA THR A 34 5.01 7.20 10.33
C THR A 34 4.96 6.53 11.71
N PHE A 35 5.21 5.23 11.79
CA PHE A 35 5.27 4.48 13.05
C PHE A 35 6.50 4.84 13.90
N GLU A 36 7.64 5.13 13.25
CA GLU A 36 8.84 5.60 13.95
C GLU A 36 8.68 7.01 14.54
N ARG A 37 7.93 7.89 13.85
CA ARG A 37 7.74 9.28 14.27
C ARG A 37 6.79 9.45 15.45
N ASN A 38 5.79 8.58 15.56
CA ASN A 38 4.80 8.66 16.63
C ASN A 38 4.42 7.26 17.11
N ARG A 39 4.85 6.94 18.33
CA ARG A 39 4.63 5.63 18.98
C ARG A 39 3.16 5.32 19.27
N ASN A 40 2.28 6.32 19.24
CA ASN A 40 0.84 6.14 19.50
C ASN A 40 0.03 5.86 18.24
N ILE A 41 0.67 5.72 17.07
CA ILE A 41 -0.01 5.40 15.82
C ILE A 41 -0.21 3.89 15.69
N GLY A 42 -1.47 3.46 15.59
CA GLY A 42 -1.85 2.06 15.36
C GLY A 42 -1.93 1.67 13.87
N GLY A 43 -1.91 2.63 12.94
CA GLY A 43 -2.03 2.36 11.51
C GLY A 43 -1.73 3.56 10.61
N ALA A 44 -1.35 3.29 9.37
CA ALA A 44 -1.14 4.29 8.32
C ALA A 44 -1.63 3.74 6.97
N CYS A 45 -2.18 4.60 6.13
CA CYS A 45 -2.64 4.26 4.79
C CYS A 45 -2.10 5.27 3.77
N GLY A 46 -1.78 4.78 2.56
CA GLY A 46 -1.38 5.61 1.43
C GLY A 46 -2.52 5.75 0.43
N GLU A 47 -2.44 6.75 -0.44
CA GLU A 47 -3.36 6.87 -1.57
C GLU A 47 -3.05 5.81 -2.63
N ILE A 48 -4.09 5.15 -3.15
CA ILE A 48 -4.00 4.21 -4.29
C ILE A 48 -4.74 4.84 -5.46
N ARG A 49 -4.15 4.76 -6.67
CA ARG A 49 -4.76 5.30 -7.89
C ARG A 49 -4.58 4.33 -9.05
N ALA A 50 -5.58 4.28 -9.93
CA ALA A 50 -5.50 3.54 -11.17
C ALA A 50 -4.46 4.17 -12.12
N MET A 51 -3.72 3.34 -12.84
CA MET A 51 -2.77 3.78 -13.85
C MET A 51 -3.52 4.08 -15.16
N LEU A 52 -3.91 5.34 -15.38
CA LEU A 52 -4.78 5.69 -16.52
C LEU A 52 -4.02 5.84 -17.86
N GLY A 53 -2.69 5.78 -17.84
CA GLY A 53 -1.84 5.99 -19.00
C GLY A 53 -1.76 7.44 -19.46
N VAL A 54 -0.88 7.71 -20.44
CA VAL A 54 -0.70 9.06 -21.00
C VAL A 54 -1.98 9.51 -21.68
N GLY A 55 -2.51 10.67 -21.27
CA GLY A 55 -3.75 11.23 -21.82
C GLY A 55 -4.98 10.35 -21.57
N PHE A 56 -5.02 9.62 -20.45
CA PHE A 56 -6.14 8.75 -20.05
C PHE A 56 -6.47 7.62 -21.04
N LYS A 57 -5.53 7.26 -21.93
CA LYS A 57 -5.74 6.23 -22.96
C LYS A 57 -6.22 4.88 -22.42
N GLN A 58 -5.86 4.53 -21.17
CA GLN A 58 -6.32 3.26 -20.59
C GLN A 58 -7.80 3.25 -20.21
N LEU A 59 -8.47 4.42 -20.12
CA LEU A 59 -9.93 4.49 -19.92
C LEU A 59 -10.74 3.93 -21.10
N LEU A 60 -10.11 3.71 -22.26
CA LEU A 60 -10.75 3.00 -23.37
C LEU A 60 -10.91 1.49 -23.09
N ASN A 61 -10.16 0.95 -22.11
CA ASN A 61 -10.34 -0.41 -21.64
C ASN A 61 -11.44 -0.44 -20.57
N PRO A 62 -12.56 -1.16 -20.80
CA PRO A 62 -13.66 -1.22 -19.83
C PRO A 62 -13.25 -1.81 -18.47
N LEU A 63 -12.18 -2.61 -18.39
CA LEU A 63 -11.66 -3.12 -17.12
C LEU A 63 -10.95 -2.07 -16.27
N VAL A 64 -10.45 -1.00 -16.89
CA VAL A 64 -9.75 0.10 -16.20
C VAL A 64 -10.69 1.27 -15.90
N ALA A 65 -11.75 1.42 -16.70
CA ALA A 65 -12.72 2.51 -16.57
C ALA A 65 -13.94 2.19 -15.67
N ALA A 66 -14.15 0.91 -15.34
CA ALA A 66 -15.22 0.46 -14.45
C ALA A 66 -14.96 0.79 -12.98
#